data_AF-A0A846H0H3-F1
#
_entry.id   AF-A0A846H0H3-F1
#
_cell.length_a   1.000
_cell.length_b   1.000
_cell.length_c   1.000
_cell.angle_alpha   90.00
_cell.angle_beta   90.00
_cell.angle_gamma   90.00
#
_symmetry.space_group_name_H-M   'P 1'
#
loop_
_entity.id
_entity.type
_entity.pdbx_description
1 polymer ?
#
loop_
_entity_poly.entity_id
_entity_poly.type
_entity_poly.pdbx_seq_one_letter_code
_entity_poly.pdbx_strand_id
1 'polypeptide(L)'
;MTNLEISKRKQKYLGESLIEAGLITPSQLETALKEQNLSGRHLQEILTKHGWIELQTIEYFLEKIVLPEQLTANKKQLDQNKNSIEQISHAEWGGSDSAQPLTVSLRKFAINLSPKNTLRVLFLVILSLCLVSLAGQFSVYFLPEFPLRGFLAAIFYIDFEQNIPAVYSASALLFCSVLLLIIAHAKKVAGELFVRHWTALSIIFLYLSGDEFMSLHERLIDPLRKTLNTSGFLYFAWVIPGAILVLICLLAFLSFLAALPAKTRYLFLIAGTIFVFGAIGTELVGGYYAELHGQQNIIYVIITTIEEFLEMLGIAVFIYALLSYISTYMKGMALRINIINDNKQRQNAELLT
;
A
#
# COMPACT_ATOMS: atom_id res chain seq x y z
N MET A 1 35.43 12.01 17.06
CA MET A 1 34.60 12.11 18.28
C MET A 1 34.68 10.78 19.01
N THR A 2 34.97 10.79 20.31
CA THR A 2 35.10 9.54 21.09
C THR A 2 33.70 9.02 21.49
N ASN A 3 33.55 7.71 21.72
CA ASN A 3 32.26 7.09 22.12
C ASN A 3 31.62 7.76 23.36
N LEU A 4 32.43 8.39 24.21
CA LEU A 4 31.99 9.11 25.39
C LEU A 4 31.28 10.44 25.05
N GLU A 5 31.75 11.15 24.02
CA GLU A 5 31.14 12.41 23.57
C GLU A 5 29.78 12.18 22.90
N ILE A 6 29.64 11.08 22.16
CA ILE A 6 28.38 10.69 21.50
C ILE A 6 27.31 10.35 22.55
N SER A 7 27.69 9.62 23.61
CA SER A 7 26.81 9.27 24.72
C SER A 7 26.31 10.51 25.49
N LYS A 8 27.21 11.44 25.82
CA LYS A 8 26.86 12.70 26.51
C LYS A 8 25.92 13.56 25.66
N ARG A 9 26.15 13.64 24.35
CA ARG A 9 25.29 14.41 23.43
C ARG A 9 23.89 13.81 23.34
N LYS A 10 23.77 12.48 23.25
CA LYS A 10 22.49 11.76 23.20
C LYS A 10 21.66 11.96 24.47
N GLN A 11 22.32 12.02 25.63
CA GLN A 11 21.66 12.25 26.92
C GLN A 11 21.20 13.69 27.09
N LYS A 12 21.97 14.67 26.59
CA LYS A 12 21.56 16.08 26.59
C LYS A 12 20.31 16.31 25.73
N TYR A 13 20.24 15.71 24.54
CA TYR A 13 19.05 15.77 23.68
C TYR A 13 17.81 15.18 24.37
N LEU A 14 17.95 14.04 25.07
CA LEU A 14 16.83 13.44 25.80
C LEU A 14 16.30 14.40 26.89
N GLY A 15 17.19 15.03 27.66
CA GLY A 15 16.78 15.97 28.71
C GLY A 15 16.01 17.17 28.16
N GLU A 16 16.46 17.75 27.04
CA GLU A 16 15.81 18.90 26.39
C GLU A 16 14.43 18.53 25.85
N SER A 17 14.28 17.37 25.20
CA SER A 17 12.99 16.91 24.68
C SER A 17 11.98 16.60 25.80
N LEU A 18 12.43 16.13 26.97
CA LEU A 18 11.54 15.91 28.12
C LEU A 18 11.04 17.22 28.74
N ILE A 19 11.85 18.30 28.68
CA ILE A 19 11.42 19.65 29.09
C ILE A 19 10.38 20.20 28.12
N GLU A 20 10.61 20.06 26.82
CA GLU A 20 9.69 20.55 25.79
C GLU A 20 8.32 19.87 25.87
N ALA A 21 8.30 18.57 26.19
CA ALA A 21 7.08 17.82 26.44
C ALA A 21 6.40 18.16 27.79
N GLY A 22 6.98 19.04 28.61
CA GLY A 22 6.46 19.42 29.93
C GLY A 22 6.54 18.31 30.98
N LEU A 23 7.32 17.26 30.73
CA LEU A 23 7.40 16.08 31.59
C LEU A 23 8.38 16.26 32.76
N ILE A 24 9.39 17.13 32.58
CA ILE A 24 10.31 17.55 33.64
C ILE A 24 10.58 19.05 33.53
N THR A 25 11.01 19.68 34.62
CA THR A 25 11.39 21.09 34.62
C THR A 25 12.88 21.28 34.29
N PRO A 26 13.29 22.49 33.84
CA PRO A 26 14.70 22.82 33.65
C PRO A 26 15.56 22.63 34.91
N SER A 27 15.00 22.94 36.09
CA SER A 27 15.70 22.77 37.37
C SER A 27 15.91 21.31 37.76
N GLN A 28 14.93 20.44 37.44
CA GLN A 28 15.04 18.98 37.61
C GLN A 28 16.13 18.41 36.69
N LEU A 29 16.17 18.84 35.42
CA LEU A 29 17.21 18.40 34.49
C LEU A 29 18.61 18.85 34.94
N GLU A 30 18.77 20.10 35.38
CA GLU A 30 20.07 20.59 35.85
C GLU A 30 20.58 19.80 37.07
N THR A 31 19.67 19.49 38.00
CA THR A 31 19.98 18.67 39.18
C THR A 31 20.39 17.25 38.77
N ALA A 32 19.65 16.64 37.84
CA ALA A 32 19.97 15.31 37.33
C ALA A 32 21.32 15.25 36.61
N LEU A 33 21.66 16.27 35.80
CA LEU A 33 22.94 16.34 35.08
C LEU A 33 24.13 16.56 36.02
N LYS A 34 23.95 17.31 37.12
CA LYS A 34 24.99 17.45 38.16
C LYS A 34 25.24 16.11 38.85
N GLU A 35 24.20 15.40 39.26
CA GLU A 35 24.31 14.06 39.86
C GLU A 35 24.90 13.05 38.87
N GLN A 36 24.58 13.18 37.59
CA GLN A 36 25.11 12.33 36.54
C GLN A 36 26.62 12.46 36.39
N ASN A 37 27.14 13.69 36.38
CA ASN A 37 28.57 13.94 36.26
C ASN A 37 29.36 13.45 37.48
N LEU A 38 28.74 13.40 38.66
CA LEU A 38 29.35 12.91 39.89
C LEU A 38 29.29 11.39 40.03
N SER A 39 28.19 10.76 39.58
CA SER A 39 27.92 9.33 39.79
C SER A 39 28.21 8.44 38.58
N GLY A 40 28.32 9.03 37.37
CA GLY A 40 28.47 8.30 36.11
C GLY A 40 27.24 7.50 35.66
N ARG A 41 26.11 7.60 36.38
CA ARG A 41 24.88 6.85 36.08
C ARG A 41 24.17 7.39 34.83
N HIS A 42 23.21 6.61 34.32
CA HIS A 42 22.41 7.06 33.19
C HIS A 42 21.38 8.11 33.64
N LEU A 43 21.17 9.14 32.82
CA LEU A 43 20.25 10.24 33.13
C LEU A 43 18.83 9.72 33.42
N GLN A 44 18.39 8.70 32.68
CA GLN A 44 17.08 8.06 32.85
C GLN A 44 16.91 7.47 34.25
N GLU A 45 17.93 6.77 34.75
CA GLU A 45 17.90 6.14 36.07
C GLU A 45 17.83 7.17 37.19
N ILE A 46 18.53 8.31 37.02
CA ILE A 46 18.52 9.41 37.99
C ILE A 46 17.14 10.07 38.04
N LEU A 47 16.55 10.35 36.88
CA LEU A 47 15.22 10.96 36.78
C LEU A 47 14.12 10.08 37.39
N THR A 48 14.18 8.77 37.16
CA THR A 48 13.23 7.81 37.75
C THR A 48 13.46 7.62 39.24
N LYS A 49 14.71 7.59 39.71
CA LYS A 49 15.03 7.46 41.14
C LYS A 49 14.49 8.63 41.98
N HIS A 50 14.50 9.84 41.44
CA HIS A 50 13.90 11.01 42.10
C HIS A 50 12.36 11.06 41.99
N GLY A 51 11.74 10.13 41.25
CA GLY A 51 10.29 10.06 41.07
C GLY A 51 9.72 11.17 40.18
N TRP A 52 10.57 11.85 39.39
CA TRP A 52 10.13 12.95 38.53
C TRP A 52 9.45 12.45 37.25
N ILE A 53 9.83 11.26 36.78
CA ILE A 53 9.23 10.63 35.61
C ILE A 53 9.40 9.11 35.68
N GLU A 54 8.36 8.36 35.30
CA GLU A 54 8.40 6.91 35.31
C GLU A 54 9.24 6.36 34.15
N LEU A 55 9.92 5.23 34.39
CA LEU A 55 10.78 4.59 33.39
C LEU A 55 10.02 4.24 32.11
N GLN A 56 8.78 3.77 32.24
CA GLN A 56 7.91 3.41 31.11
C GLN A 56 7.59 4.63 30.23
N THR A 57 7.41 5.80 30.83
CA THR A 57 7.18 7.05 30.10
C THR A 57 8.44 7.48 29.34
N ILE A 58 9.63 7.31 29.95
CA ILE A 58 10.90 7.60 29.27
C ILE A 58 11.11 6.64 28.08
N GLU A 59 10.85 5.35 28.25
CA GLU A 59 11.01 4.34 27.20
C GLU A 59 10.06 4.59 26.02
N TYR A 60 8.79 4.87 26.32
CA TYR A 60 7.80 5.24 25.30
C TYR A 60 8.22 6.48 24.52
N PHE A 61 8.67 7.53 25.22
CA PHE A 61 9.09 8.78 24.61
C PHE A 61 10.36 8.62 23.75
N LEU A 62 11.31 7.81 24.21
CA LEU A 62 12.50 7.46 23.44
C LEU A 62 12.15 6.72 22.15
N GLU A 63 11.28 5.70 22.24
CA GLU A 63 10.94 4.86 21.10
C GLU A 63 10.11 5.58 20.05
N LYS A 64 9.11 6.36 20.48
CA LYS A 64 8.10 6.95 19.58
C LYS A 64 8.40 8.38 19.15
N ILE A 65 9.21 9.14 19.87
CA ILE A 65 9.43 10.57 19.61
C ILE A 65 10.90 10.86 19.29
N VAL A 66 11.83 10.45 20.16
CA VAL A 66 13.26 10.83 20.00
C VAL A 66 13.97 10.04 18.88
N LEU A 67 13.74 8.73 18.77
CA LEU A 67 14.40 7.91 17.74
C LEU A 67 13.99 8.28 16.29
N PRO A 68 12.70 8.53 15.98
CA PRO A 68 12.28 9.00 14.66
C PRO A 68 12.87 10.36 14.30
N GLU A 69 12.89 11.31 15.23
CA GLU A 69 13.35 12.68 14.97
C GLU A 69 14.87 12.78 14.74
N GLN A 70 15.65 11.95 15.43
CA GLN A 70 17.10 11.80 15.18
C GLN A 70 17.41 11.20 13.80
N LEU A 71 16.55 10.31 13.29
CA LEU A 71 16.69 9.77 11.94
C LEU A 71 16.39 10.84 10.88
N THR A 72 15.39 11.71 11.10
CA THR A 72 15.08 12.84 10.21
C THR A 72 16.16 13.92 10.24
N ALA A 73 16.71 14.23 11.41
CA ALA A 73 17.79 15.22 11.57
C ALA A 73 19.12 14.73 10.95
N ASN A 74 19.48 13.46 11.16
CA ASN A 74 20.65 12.86 10.49
C ASN A 74 20.49 12.82 8.97
N LYS A 75 19.27 12.60 8.46
CA LYS A 75 18.99 12.66 7.02
C LYS A 75 19.18 14.07 6.46
N LYS A 76 18.70 15.11 7.16
CA LYS A 76 18.95 16.52 6.82
C LYS A 76 20.44 16.89 6.87
N GLN A 77 21.19 16.37 7.83
CA GLN A 77 22.65 16.58 7.90
C GLN A 77 23.40 15.83 6.79
N LEU A 78 22.97 14.62 6.43
CA LEU A 78 23.51 13.86 5.29
C LEU A 78 23.21 14.54 3.95
N ASP A 79 22.04 15.16 3.81
CA ASP A 79 21.66 15.92 2.62
C ASP A 79 22.40 17.28 2.54
N GLN A 80 22.66 17.94 3.69
CA GLN A 80 23.50 19.14 3.74
C GLN A 80 24.98 18.83 3.46
N ASN A 81 25.53 17.73 3.99
CA ASN A 81 26.92 17.33 3.69
C ASN A 81 27.10 16.92 2.23
N LYS A 82 26.07 16.35 1.58
CA LYS A 82 26.07 16.11 0.13
C LYS A 82 26.19 17.41 -0.67
N ASN A 83 25.44 18.43 -0.29
CA ASN A 83 25.51 19.74 -0.94
C ASN A 83 26.85 20.46 -0.71
N SER A 84 27.49 20.24 0.44
CA SER A 84 28.85 20.76 0.71
C SER A 84 29.94 20.01 -0.06
N ILE A 85 29.81 18.69 -0.24
CA ILE A 85 30.77 17.88 -1.01
C ILE A 85 30.69 18.21 -2.51
N GLU A 86 29.50 18.51 -3.06
CA GLU A 86 29.34 18.98 -4.45
C GLU A 86 29.92 20.40 -4.66
N GLN A 87 29.99 21.23 -3.63
CA GLN A 87 30.65 22.54 -3.71
C GLN A 87 32.18 22.46 -3.56
N ILE A 88 32.70 21.50 -2.78
CA ILE A 88 34.15 21.32 -2.61
C ILE A 88 34.78 20.64 -3.84
N SER A 89 34.02 19.83 -4.62
CA SER A 89 34.54 19.23 -5.85
C SER A 89 34.83 20.21 -7.00
N HIS A 90 34.51 21.50 -6.85
CA HIS A 90 34.84 22.55 -7.82
C HIS A 90 36.05 23.42 -7.45
N ALA A 91 36.73 23.14 -6.33
CA ALA A 91 37.90 23.91 -5.92
C ALA A 91 38.95 23.02 -5.25
N GLU A 92 39.68 22.24 -6.06
CA GLU A 92 41.11 21.94 -5.86
C GLU A 92 41.61 21.02 -6.98
N TRP A 93 42.45 21.59 -7.85
CA TRP A 93 43.28 20.85 -8.80
C TRP A 93 44.67 20.75 -8.19
N GLY A 94 45.11 19.56 -7.81
CA GLY A 94 46.48 19.36 -7.37
C GLY A 94 46.73 18.00 -6.71
N GLY A 95 47.56 17.19 -7.36
CA GLY A 95 48.32 16.14 -6.69
C GLY A 95 47.86 14.71 -6.95
N SER A 96 48.74 13.97 -7.63
CA SER A 96 48.74 12.52 -7.76
C SER A 96 48.55 11.80 -6.42
N ASP A 97 47.70 10.77 -6.39
CA ASP A 97 48.12 9.44 -5.96
C ASP A 97 47.02 8.38 -6.17
N SER A 98 47.50 7.17 -6.40
CA SER A 98 46.78 5.93 -6.66
C SER A 98 45.58 5.67 -5.73
N ALA A 99 44.37 5.65 -6.29
CA ALA A 99 43.21 5.00 -5.67
C ALA A 99 42.52 4.11 -6.71
N GLN A 100 42.60 2.79 -6.51
CA GLN A 100 41.81 1.83 -7.28
C GLN A 100 40.32 2.10 -7.01
N PRO A 101 39.46 2.22 -8.05
CA PRO A 101 38.05 2.43 -7.82
C PRO A 101 37.45 1.16 -7.21
N LEU A 102 36.99 1.27 -5.96
CA LEU A 102 36.08 0.30 -5.34
C LEU A 102 34.84 0.20 -6.22
N THR A 103 34.82 -0.77 -7.14
CA THR A 103 33.63 -1.11 -7.90
C THR A 103 32.64 -1.76 -6.94
N VAL A 104 31.78 -0.95 -6.32
CA VAL A 104 30.60 -1.46 -5.62
C VAL A 104 29.74 -2.12 -6.70
N SER A 105 29.77 -3.46 -6.72
CA SER A 105 28.85 -4.25 -7.52
C SER A 105 27.43 -3.96 -7.03
N LEU A 106 26.74 -3.04 -7.72
CA LEU A 106 25.31 -2.83 -7.53
C LEU A 106 24.63 -4.14 -7.93
N ARG A 107 24.32 -4.97 -6.93
CA ARG A 107 23.55 -6.21 -7.10
C ARG A 107 22.26 -5.81 -7.81
N LYS A 108 22.14 -6.16 -9.09
CA LYS A 108 20.94 -5.87 -9.91
C LYS A 108 19.74 -6.48 -9.19
N PHE A 109 18.89 -5.63 -8.61
CA PHE A 109 17.67 -6.10 -7.98
C PHE A 109 16.69 -6.48 -9.10
N ALA A 110 16.49 -7.77 -9.30
CA ALA A 110 15.55 -8.29 -10.30
C ALA A 110 14.39 -8.97 -9.56
N ILE A 111 13.19 -8.40 -9.69
CA ILE A 111 11.96 -9.00 -9.15
C ILE A 111 11.40 -9.91 -10.24
N ASN A 112 11.45 -11.23 -10.00
CA ASN A 112 10.87 -12.22 -10.92
C ASN A 112 9.46 -12.58 -10.45
N LEU A 113 8.45 -12.09 -11.16
CA LEU A 113 7.04 -12.44 -10.89
C LEU A 113 6.68 -13.76 -11.60
N SER A 114 6.34 -14.78 -10.81
CA SER A 114 5.82 -16.05 -11.31
C SER A 114 4.30 -16.07 -11.15
N PRO A 115 3.50 -16.30 -12.20
CA PRO A 115 2.04 -16.24 -12.12
C PRO A 115 1.47 -17.08 -10.95
N LYS A 116 1.94 -18.33 -10.81
CA LYS A 116 1.48 -19.26 -9.75
C LYS A 116 1.86 -18.79 -8.36
N ASN A 117 3.07 -18.25 -8.18
CA ASN A 117 3.52 -17.79 -6.87
C ASN A 117 2.81 -16.49 -6.49
N THR A 118 2.62 -15.58 -7.44
CA THR A 118 1.84 -14.35 -7.24
C THR A 118 0.42 -14.69 -6.79
N LEU A 119 -0.28 -15.61 -7.49
CA LEU A 119 -1.63 -16.02 -7.10
C LEU A 119 -1.66 -16.61 -5.68
N ARG A 120 -0.71 -17.47 -5.32
CA ARG A 120 -0.64 -18.05 -3.96
C ARG A 120 -0.46 -16.98 -2.89
N VAL A 121 0.44 -16.01 -3.12
CA VAL A 121 0.68 -14.92 -2.17
C VAL A 121 -0.57 -14.06 -2.03
N LEU A 122 -1.19 -13.64 -3.14
CA LEU A 122 -2.43 -12.86 -3.11
C LEU A 122 -3.54 -13.61 -2.38
N PHE A 123 -3.73 -14.89 -2.67
CA PHE A 123 -4.75 -15.71 -2.00
C PHE A 123 -4.53 -15.82 -0.49
N LEU A 124 -3.27 -16.00 -0.04
CA LEU A 124 -2.96 -16.01 1.39
C LEU A 124 -3.21 -14.66 2.06
N VAL A 125 -2.91 -13.55 1.36
CA VAL A 125 -3.23 -12.20 1.86
C VAL A 125 -4.73 -12.03 1.99
N ILE A 126 -5.51 -12.38 0.97
CA ILE A 126 -6.98 -12.30 0.99
C ILE A 126 -7.55 -13.09 2.16
N LEU A 127 -7.16 -14.37 2.31
CA LEU A 127 -7.60 -15.19 3.43
C LEU A 127 -7.24 -14.57 4.78
N SER A 128 -6.04 -14.00 4.91
CA SER A 128 -5.60 -13.35 6.15
C SER A 128 -6.45 -12.11 6.44
N LEU A 129 -6.75 -11.28 5.44
CA LEU A 129 -7.59 -10.09 5.59
C LEU A 129 -9.01 -10.48 6.01
N CYS A 130 -9.63 -11.46 5.34
CA CYS A 130 -10.97 -11.94 5.71
C CYS A 130 -11.00 -12.51 7.14
N LEU A 131 -9.99 -13.30 7.54
CA LEU A 131 -9.92 -13.88 8.88
C LEU A 131 -9.74 -12.80 9.97
N VAL A 132 -8.87 -11.82 9.74
CA VAL A 132 -8.66 -10.72 10.69
C VAL A 132 -9.90 -9.82 10.77
N SER A 133 -10.55 -9.55 9.63
CA SER A 133 -11.84 -8.84 9.57
C SER A 133 -12.90 -9.53 10.44
N LEU A 134 -13.11 -10.83 10.22
CA LEU A 134 -14.09 -11.62 10.97
C LEU A 134 -13.76 -11.70 12.45
N ALA A 135 -12.48 -11.87 12.81
CA ALA A 135 -12.05 -11.87 14.21
C ALA A 135 -12.27 -10.50 14.88
N GLY A 136 -11.99 -9.42 14.14
CA GLY A 136 -12.28 -8.05 14.57
C GLY A 136 -13.77 -7.84 14.85
N GLN A 137 -14.63 -8.21 13.90
CA GLN A 137 -16.08 -8.11 14.08
C GLN A 137 -16.62 -9.02 15.17
N PHE A 138 -16.12 -10.26 15.28
CA PHE A 138 -16.47 -11.14 16.39
C PHE A 138 -16.14 -10.48 17.74
N SER A 139 -14.99 -9.81 17.86
CA SER A 139 -14.64 -9.10 19.09
C SER A 139 -15.59 -7.93 19.40
N VAL A 140 -16.12 -7.24 18.39
CA VAL A 140 -17.09 -6.16 18.56
C VAL A 140 -18.42 -6.69 19.11
N TYR A 141 -18.94 -7.78 18.54
CA TYR A 141 -20.25 -8.34 18.90
C TYR A 141 -20.23 -9.20 20.17
N PHE A 142 -19.14 -9.92 20.45
CA PHE A 142 -19.10 -10.95 21.50
C PHE A 142 -18.11 -10.66 22.64
N LEU A 143 -17.16 -9.74 22.46
CA LEU A 143 -16.12 -9.44 23.46
C LEU A 143 -16.09 -7.94 23.79
N PRO A 144 -17.15 -7.38 24.40
CA PRO A 144 -17.26 -5.94 24.60
C PRO A 144 -16.19 -5.34 25.52
N GLU A 145 -15.60 -6.13 26.40
CA GLU A 145 -14.50 -5.71 27.28
C GLU A 145 -13.12 -5.76 26.61
N PHE A 146 -13.02 -6.28 25.38
CA PHE A 146 -11.73 -6.37 24.69
C PHE A 146 -11.27 -4.98 24.22
N PRO A 147 -10.12 -4.46 24.72
CA PRO A 147 -9.74 -3.06 24.53
C PRO A 147 -9.39 -2.70 23.08
N LEU A 148 -8.96 -3.66 22.26
CA LEU A 148 -8.58 -3.42 20.86
C LEU A 148 -9.72 -3.66 19.87
N ARG A 149 -10.94 -4.01 20.31
CA ARG A 149 -12.05 -4.38 19.41
C ARG A 149 -12.36 -3.30 18.37
N GLY A 150 -12.43 -2.04 18.81
CA GLY A 150 -12.75 -0.90 17.93
C GLY A 150 -11.61 -0.59 16.97
N PHE A 151 -10.36 -0.69 17.42
CA PHE A 151 -9.18 -0.50 16.58
C PHE A 151 -9.07 -1.57 15.49
N LEU A 152 -9.24 -2.85 15.85
CA LEU A 152 -9.20 -3.96 14.89
C LEU A 152 -10.34 -3.86 13.88
N ALA A 153 -11.56 -3.59 14.33
CA ALA A 153 -12.70 -3.39 13.43
C ALA A 153 -12.48 -2.19 12.50
N ALA A 154 -12.00 -1.05 12.99
CA ALA A 154 -11.79 0.13 12.15
C ALA A 154 -10.74 -0.09 11.03
N ILE A 155 -9.68 -0.86 11.30
CA ILE A 155 -8.56 -1.01 10.36
C ILE A 155 -8.71 -2.20 9.42
N PHE A 156 -9.40 -3.26 9.85
CA PHE A 156 -9.46 -4.53 9.13
C PHE A 156 -10.87 -4.95 8.73
N TYR A 157 -11.93 -4.26 9.15
CA TYR A 157 -13.28 -4.65 8.74
C TYR A 157 -13.47 -4.42 7.25
N ILE A 158 -13.69 -5.50 6.53
CA ILE A 158 -13.55 -5.55 5.07
C ILE A 158 -14.52 -4.63 4.30
N ASP A 159 -15.69 -4.37 4.88
CA ASP A 159 -16.81 -3.56 4.35
C ASP A 159 -16.65 -2.07 4.71
N PHE A 160 -15.59 -1.68 5.42
CA PHE A 160 -15.26 -0.28 5.63
C PHE A 160 -14.36 0.26 4.53
N GLU A 161 -14.67 1.48 4.14
CA GLU A 161 -13.87 2.28 3.24
C GLU A 161 -12.61 2.82 3.93
N GLN A 162 -11.55 3.08 3.14
CA GLN A 162 -10.33 3.76 3.58
C GLN A 162 -9.51 3.01 4.66
N ASN A 163 -9.48 1.68 4.57
CA ASN A 163 -8.76 0.81 5.49
C ASN A 163 -7.75 -0.10 4.77
N ILE A 164 -7.16 -1.07 5.48
CA ILE A 164 -6.13 -1.95 4.89
C ILE A 164 -6.71 -2.82 3.74
N PRO A 165 -7.85 -3.53 3.92
CA PRO A 165 -8.51 -4.23 2.82
C PRO A 165 -8.78 -3.38 1.58
N ALA A 166 -9.42 -2.21 1.72
CA ALA A 166 -9.74 -1.33 0.59
C ALA A 166 -8.47 -0.86 -0.15
N VAL A 167 -7.41 -0.50 0.59
CA VAL A 167 -6.11 -0.15 -0.01
C VAL A 167 -5.51 -1.33 -0.77
N TYR A 168 -5.65 -2.56 -0.25
CA TYR A 168 -5.21 -3.77 -0.95
C TYR A 168 -5.99 -3.99 -2.26
N SER A 169 -7.32 -3.97 -2.21
CA SER A 169 -8.20 -4.14 -3.39
C SER A 169 -7.91 -3.08 -4.44
N ALA A 170 -7.83 -1.80 -4.04
CA ALA A 170 -7.52 -0.69 -4.94
C ALA A 170 -6.13 -0.86 -5.58
N SER A 171 -5.13 -1.31 -4.81
CA SER A 171 -3.78 -1.56 -5.31
C SER A 171 -3.73 -2.75 -6.27
N ALA A 172 -4.51 -3.80 -6.02
CA ALA A 172 -4.59 -4.97 -6.89
C ALA A 172 -5.25 -4.64 -8.23
N LEU A 173 -6.32 -3.82 -8.21
CA LEU A 173 -6.95 -3.28 -9.42
C LEU A 173 -6.00 -2.36 -10.21
N LEU A 174 -5.26 -1.48 -9.52
CA LEU A 174 -4.23 -0.65 -10.16
C LEU A 174 -3.15 -1.51 -10.81
N PHE A 175 -2.73 -2.59 -10.15
CA PHE A 175 -1.76 -3.51 -10.71
C PHE A 175 -2.29 -4.21 -11.98
N CYS A 176 -3.56 -4.63 -12.00
CA CYS A 176 -4.23 -5.10 -13.22
C CYS A 176 -4.18 -4.04 -14.33
N SER A 177 -4.51 -2.79 -14.01
CA SER A 177 -4.47 -1.67 -14.96
C SER A 177 -3.08 -1.50 -15.59
N VAL A 178 -2.01 -1.56 -14.77
CA VAL A 178 -0.62 -1.47 -15.23
C VAL A 178 -0.24 -2.66 -16.13
N LEU A 179 -0.58 -3.88 -15.73
CA LEU A 179 -0.31 -5.08 -16.54
C LEU A 179 -1.03 -5.02 -17.90
N LEU A 180 -2.29 -4.59 -17.92
CA LEU A 180 -3.05 -4.38 -19.15
C LEU A 180 -2.41 -3.32 -20.04
N LEU A 181 -1.91 -2.22 -19.47
CA LEU A 181 -1.22 -1.17 -20.21
C LEU A 181 0.09 -1.68 -20.84
N ILE A 182 0.86 -2.49 -20.10
CA ILE A 182 2.07 -3.14 -20.59
C ILE A 182 1.73 -4.04 -21.79
N ILE A 183 0.68 -4.86 -21.67
CA ILE A 183 0.22 -5.72 -22.77
C ILE A 183 -0.20 -4.86 -23.98
N ALA A 184 -0.99 -3.81 -23.76
CA ALA A 184 -1.45 -2.90 -24.81
C ALA A 184 -0.26 -2.25 -25.56
N HIS A 185 0.73 -1.77 -24.82
CA HIS A 185 1.92 -1.13 -25.39
C HIS A 185 2.73 -2.12 -26.23
N ALA A 186 3.00 -3.30 -25.70
CA ALA A 186 3.73 -4.33 -26.43
C ALA A 186 2.99 -4.80 -27.69
N LYS A 187 1.66 -4.93 -27.64
CA LYS A 187 0.84 -5.22 -28.83
C LYS A 187 0.92 -4.11 -29.87
N LYS A 188 0.94 -2.84 -29.42
CA LYS A 188 1.13 -1.68 -30.30
C LYS A 188 2.49 -1.72 -31.01
N VAL A 189 3.56 -2.00 -30.27
CA VAL A 189 4.93 -2.10 -30.83
C VAL A 189 5.03 -3.27 -31.81
N ALA A 190 4.37 -4.39 -31.53
CA ALA A 190 4.32 -5.54 -32.43
C ALA A 190 3.39 -5.37 -33.65
N GLY A 191 2.67 -4.25 -33.76
CA GLY A 191 1.71 -4.01 -34.85
C GLY A 191 0.50 -4.96 -34.83
N GLU A 192 0.17 -5.52 -33.66
CA GLU A 192 -0.91 -6.49 -33.52
C GLU A 192 -2.30 -5.83 -33.39
N LEU A 193 -3.35 -6.63 -33.61
CA LEU A 193 -4.74 -6.21 -33.47
C LEU A 193 -5.15 -6.00 -31.99
N PHE A 194 -6.32 -5.41 -31.79
CA PHE A 194 -6.99 -5.23 -30.49
C PHE A 194 -6.24 -4.36 -29.45
N VAL A 195 -5.23 -3.59 -29.83
CA VAL A 195 -4.53 -2.63 -28.94
C VAL A 195 -5.51 -1.73 -28.18
N ARG A 196 -6.51 -1.18 -28.87
CA ARG A 196 -7.53 -0.31 -28.26
C ARG A 196 -8.34 -1.01 -27.16
N HIS A 197 -8.58 -2.32 -27.28
CA HIS A 197 -9.32 -3.08 -26.27
C HIS A 197 -8.46 -3.28 -25.02
N TRP A 198 -7.19 -3.65 -25.17
CA TRP A 198 -6.26 -3.72 -24.04
C TRP A 198 -6.10 -2.36 -23.33
N THR A 199 -5.99 -1.26 -24.08
CA THR A 199 -5.95 0.09 -23.49
C THR A 199 -7.26 0.44 -22.79
N ALA A 200 -8.41 0.12 -23.38
CA ALA A 200 -9.72 0.38 -22.77
C ALA A 200 -9.89 -0.41 -21.46
N LEU A 201 -9.51 -1.69 -21.41
CA LEU A 201 -9.49 -2.47 -20.16
C LEU A 201 -8.57 -1.83 -19.12
N SER A 202 -7.38 -1.37 -19.49
CA SER A 202 -6.47 -0.69 -18.56
C SER A 202 -7.12 0.54 -17.93
N ILE A 203 -7.82 1.36 -18.73
CA ILE A 203 -8.55 2.55 -18.25
C ILE A 203 -9.71 2.14 -17.34
N ILE A 204 -10.48 1.10 -17.70
CA ILE A 204 -11.58 0.59 -16.87
C ILE A 204 -11.06 0.14 -15.50
N PHE A 205 -9.97 -0.64 -15.45
CA PHE A 205 -9.38 -1.08 -14.19
C PHE A 205 -8.76 0.06 -13.37
N LEU A 206 -8.27 1.12 -14.03
CA LEU A 206 -7.83 2.33 -13.33
C LEU A 206 -9.01 3.05 -12.69
N TYR A 207 -10.14 3.13 -13.40
CA TYR A 207 -11.38 3.68 -12.85
C TYR A 207 -11.87 2.86 -11.67
N LEU A 208 -11.94 1.52 -11.78
CA LEU A 208 -12.33 0.62 -10.69
C LEU A 208 -11.41 0.77 -9.48
N SER A 209 -10.09 0.89 -9.68
CA SER A 209 -9.14 1.16 -8.59
C SER A 209 -9.42 2.49 -7.88
N GLY A 210 -9.78 3.53 -8.62
CA GLY A 210 -10.15 4.82 -8.04
C GLY A 210 -11.50 4.77 -7.31
N ASP A 211 -12.46 4.04 -7.86
CA ASP A 211 -13.76 3.80 -7.25
C ASP A 211 -13.62 3.07 -5.91
N GLU A 212 -12.87 1.97 -5.87
CA GLU A 212 -12.54 1.22 -4.65
C GLU A 212 -11.90 2.09 -3.56
N PHE A 213 -11.10 3.09 -3.93
CA PHE A 213 -10.45 3.97 -2.95
C PHE A 213 -11.37 5.11 -2.47
N MET A 214 -12.29 5.56 -3.33
CA MET A 214 -13.11 6.76 -3.11
C MET A 214 -14.57 6.45 -2.77
N SER A 215 -14.97 5.20 -2.94
CA SER A 215 -16.33 4.69 -2.81
C SER A 215 -17.32 5.52 -3.61
N LEU A 216 -17.11 5.62 -4.94
CA LEU A 216 -17.95 6.49 -5.78
C LEU A 216 -19.30 5.83 -6.05
N HIS A 217 -19.35 4.52 -6.24
CA HIS A 217 -20.58 3.77 -6.45
C HIS A 217 -21.53 3.86 -5.24
N GLU A 218 -21.00 3.86 -4.02
CA GLU A 218 -21.80 4.05 -2.79
C GLU A 218 -22.57 5.37 -2.80
N ARG A 219 -21.96 6.43 -3.34
CA ARG A 219 -22.60 7.76 -3.45
C ARG A 219 -23.78 7.77 -4.42
N LEU A 220 -23.91 6.76 -5.28
CA LEU A 220 -25.02 6.62 -6.21
C LEU A 220 -26.24 5.94 -5.59
N ILE A 221 -26.08 5.19 -4.49
CA ILE A 221 -27.17 4.40 -3.88
C ILE A 221 -28.35 5.30 -3.50
N ASP A 222 -28.13 6.27 -2.61
CA ASP A 222 -29.20 7.09 -2.06
C ASP A 222 -29.97 7.91 -3.11
N PRO A 223 -29.30 8.61 -4.05
CA PRO A 223 -29.98 9.34 -5.12
C PRO A 223 -30.80 8.44 -6.03
N LEU A 224 -30.23 7.30 -6.46
CA LEU A 224 -30.91 6.38 -7.38
C LEU A 224 -32.08 5.68 -6.69
N ARG A 225 -31.89 5.24 -5.45
CA ARG A 225 -32.93 4.58 -4.67
C ARG A 225 -34.14 5.47 -4.48
N LYS A 226 -33.93 6.75 -4.12
CA LYS A 226 -35.02 7.73 -3.97
C LYS A 226 -35.71 8.05 -5.29
N THR A 227 -34.94 8.19 -6.38
CA THR A 227 -35.47 8.59 -7.69
C THR A 227 -36.25 7.47 -8.37
N LEU A 228 -35.74 6.24 -8.29
CA LEU A 228 -36.32 5.05 -8.91
C LEU A 228 -37.26 4.29 -7.96
N ASN A 229 -37.35 4.73 -6.71
CA ASN A 229 -38.14 4.10 -5.65
C ASN A 229 -37.82 2.60 -5.48
N THR A 230 -36.53 2.26 -5.45
CA THR A 230 -36.08 0.87 -5.37
C THR A 230 -36.06 0.34 -3.95
N SER A 231 -36.25 -0.97 -3.81
CA SER A 231 -36.32 -1.71 -2.55
C SER A 231 -35.90 -3.17 -2.77
N GLY A 232 -35.86 -3.94 -1.68
CA GLY A 232 -35.53 -5.36 -1.66
C GLY A 232 -34.14 -5.62 -2.23
N PHE A 233 -34.07 -6.46 -3.25
CA PHE A 233 -32.81 -6.76 -3.94
C PHE A 233 -32.13 -5.52 -4.54
N LEU A 234 -32.88 -4.47 -4.85
CA LEU A 234 -32.35 -3.21 -5.39
C LEU A 234 -32.23 -2.11 -4.32
N TYR A 235 -32.10 -2.51 -3.04
CA TYR A 235 -31.81 -1.61 -1.93
C TYR A 235 -30.53 -0.81 -2.20
N PHE A 236 -29.46 -1.49 -2.60
CA PHE A 236 -28.22 -0.87 -3.08
C PHE A 236 -28.35 -0.55 -4.57
N ALA A 237 -28.94 0.62 -4.85
CA ALA A 237 -29.41 0.96 -6.19
C ALA A 237 -28.29 1.18 -7.23
N TRP A 238 -27.03 1.31 -6.81
CA TRP A 238 -25.88 1.43 -7.72
C TRP A 238 -25.69 0.20 -8.62
N VAL A 239 -26.22 -0.97 -8.18
CA VAL A 239 -26.24 -2.21 -8.97
C VAL A 239 -26.88 -1.99 -10.35
N ILE A 240 -27.83 -1.07 -10.48
CA ILE A 240 -28.48 -0.78 -11.77
C ILE A 240 -27.49 -0.21 -12.80
N PRO A 241 -26.84 0.96 -12.59
CA PRO A 241 -25.83 1.44 -13.52
C PRO A 241 -24.62 0.50 -13.61
N GLY A 242 -24.24 -0.19 -12.53
CA GLY A 242 -23.19 -1.20 -12.54
C GLY A 242 -23.48 -2.34 -13.52
N ALA A 243 -24.67 -2.94 -13.45
CA ALA A 243 -25.09 -4.02 -14.34
C ALA A 243 -25.19 -3.58 -15.81
N ILE A 244 -25.66 -2.35 -16.07
CA ILE A 244 -25.70 -1.77 -17.41
C ILE A 244 -24.28 -1.62 -17.97
N LEU A 245 -23.34 -1.10 -17.16
CA LEU A 245 -21.94 -0.95 -17.56
C LEU A 245 -21.30 -2.31 -17.86
N VAL A 246 -21.51 -3.32 -17.00
CA VAL A 246 -21.03 -4.69 -17.21
C VAL A 246 -21.57 -5.27 -18.52
N LEU A 247 -22.85 -5.08 -18.82
CA LEU A 247 -23.45 -5.57 -20.08
C LEU A 247 -22.83 -4.87 -21.30
N ILE A 248 -22.67 -3.55 -21.26
CA ILE A 248 -22.02 -2.78 -22.34
C ILE A 248 -20.58 -3.27 -22.54
N CYS A 249 -19.83 -3.45 -21.46
CA CYS A 249 -18.47 -3.99 -21.52
C CYS A 249 -18.47 -5.41 -22.10
N LEU A 250 -19.33 -6.32 -21.64
CA LEU A 250 -19.36 -7.68 -22.16
C LEU A 250 -19.58 -7.68 -23.68
N LEU A 251 -20.58 -6.94 -24.15
CA LEU A 251 -20.91 -6.82 -25.58
C LEU A 251 -19.78 -6.19 -26.39
N ALA A 252 -19.20 -5.09 -25.91
CA ALA A 252 -18.10 -4.38 -26.58
C ALA A 252 -16.83 -5.23 -26.70
N PHE A 253 -16.59 -6.13 -25.73
CA PHE A 253 -15.40 -6.96 -25.67
C PHE A 253 -15.62 -8.41 -26.15
N LEU A 254 -16.80 -8.78 -26.67
CA LEU A 254 -17.06 -10.15 -27.16
C LEU A 254 -16.09 -10.58 -28.25
N SER A 255 -15.86 -9.73 -29.25
CA SER A 255 -14.95 -10.02 -30.37
C SER A 255 -13.50 -10.14 -29.89
N PHE A 256 -13.10 -9.29 -28.94
CA PHE A 256 -11.81 -9.35 -28.28
C PHE A 256 -11.62 -10.64 -27.48
N LEU A 257 -12.58 -11.01 -26.63
CA LEU A 257 -12.54 -12.23 -25.85
C LEU A 257 -12.48 -13.46 -26.76
N ALA A 258 -13.25 -13.48 -27.85
CA ALA A 258 -13.23 -14.56 -28.82
C ALA A 258 -11.86 -14.74 -29.50
N ALA A 259 -11.13 -13.63 -29.72
CA ALA A 259 -9.80 -13.62 -30.32
C ALA A 259 -8.66 -14.04 -29.36
N LEU A 260 -8.91 -14.08 -28.04
CA LEU A 260 -7.90 -14.50 -27.07
C LEU A 260 -7.63 -16.02 -27.15
N PRO A 261 -6.39 -16.45 -26.86
CA PRO A 261 -6.10 -17.88 -26.71
C PRO A 261 -7.02 -18.54 -25.67
N ALA A 262 -7.46 -19.77 -25.95
CA ALA A 262 -8.52 -20.45 -25.19
C ALA A 262 -8.28 -20.42 -23.67
N LYS A 263 -7.04 -20.70 -23.21
CA LYS A 263 -6.68 -20.68 -21.78
C LYS A 263 -6.89 -19.31 -21.16
N THR A 264 -6.42 -18.25 -21.81
CA THR A 264 -6.57 -16.86 -21.34
C THR A 264 -8.03 -16.44 -21.33
N ARG A 265 -8.77 -16.78 -22.39
CA ARG A 265 -10.20 -16.50 -22.50
C ARG A 265 -10.98 -17.11 -21.33
N TYR A 266 -10.76 -18.39 -21.01
CA TYR A 266 -11.43 -19.03 -19.88
C TYR A 266 -11.03 -18.39 -18.55
N LEU A 267 -9.76 -18.06 -18.33
CA LEU A 267 -9.33 -17.39 -17.10
C LEU A 267 -9.95 -16.00 -16.94
N PHE A 268 -10.09 -15.23 -18.03
CA PHE A 268 -10.76 -13.92 -18.02
C PHE A 268 -12.24 -14.06 -17.68
N LEU A 269 -12.92 -15.04 -18.29
CA LEU A 269 -14.33 -15.31 -18.00
C LEU A 269 -14.52 -15.76 -16.54
N ILE A 270 -13.69 -16.67 -16.03
CA ILE A 270 -13.75 -17.12 -14.63
C ILE A 270 -13.52 -15.93 -13.69
N ALA A 271 -12.47 -15.16 -13.91
CA ALA A 271 -12.16 -13.99 -13.08
C ALA A 271 -13.30 -12.96 -13.09
N GLY A 272 -13.80 -12.62 -14.28
CA GLY A 272 -14.90 -11.67 -14.46
C GLY A 272 -16.20 -12.17 -13.83
N THR A 273 -16.53 -13.45 -13.97
CA THR A 273 -17.72 -14.03 -13.33
C THR A 273 -17.62 -14.01 -11.81
N ILE A 274 -16.46 -14.38 -11.24
CA ILE A 274 -16.26 -14.34 -9.78
C ILE A 274 -16.42 -12.89 -9.27
N PHE A 275 -15.75 -11.93 -9.93
CA PHE A 275 -15.79 -10.53 -9.54
C PHE A 275 -17.20 -9.94 -9.64
N VAL A 276 -17.86 -10.09 -10.80
CA VAL A 276 -19.23 -9.57 -11.02
C VAL A 276 -20.23 -10.26 -10.10
N PHE A 277 -20.06 -11.54 -9.80
CA PHE A 277 -20.94 -12.24 -8.87
C PHE A 277 -20.76 -11.76 -7.42
N GLY A 278 -19.55 -11.36 -7.00
CA GLY A 278 -19.37 -10.56 -5.78
C GLY A 278 -20.10 -9.23 -5.92
N ALA A 279 -19.53 -8.30 -6.67
CA ALA A 279 -19.98 -6.91 -6.78
C ALA A 279 -21.46 -6.68 -7.12
N ILE A 280 -22.10 -7.57 -7.89
CA ILE A 280 -23.53 -7.43 -8.22
C ILE A 280 -24.35 -8.51 -7.55
N GLY A 281 -23.88 -9.75 -7.57
CA GLY A 281 -24.66 -10.89 -7.07
C GLY A 281 -24.86 -10.85 -5.56
N THR A 282 -23.79 -10.64 -4.80
CA THR A 282 -23.89 -10.57 -3.33
C THR A 282 -24.50 -9.26 -2.87
N GLU A 283 -24.27 -8.16 -3.59
CA GLU A 283 -24.93 -6.86 -3.36
C GLU A 283 -26.45 -6.97 -3.41
N LEU A 284 -27.02 -7.67 -4.41
CA LEU A 284 -28.46 -7.92 -4.46
C LEU A 284 -28.97 -8.67 -3.22
N VAL A 285 -28.22 -9.68 -2.77
CA VAL A 285 -28.57 -10.49 -1.59
C VAL A 285 -28.41 -9.69 -0.30
N GLY A 286 -27.31 -8.94 -0.18
CA GLY A 286 -27.00 -8.06 0.94
C GLY A 286 -28.00 -6.93 1.06
N GLY A 287 -28.43 -6.34 -0.06
CA GLY A 287 -29.46 -5.31 -0.11
C GLY A 287 -30.82 -5.80 0.38
N TYR A 288 -31.26 -6.97 -0.10
CA TYR A 288 -32.49 -7.59 0.39
C TYR A 288 -32.44 -7.87 1.89
N TYR A 289 -31.30 -8.39 2.37
CA TYR A 289 -31.10 -8.66 3.79
C TYR A 289 -31.06 -7.38 4.63
N ALA A 290 -30.32 -6.37 4.18
CA ALA A 290 -30.15 -5.08 4.84
C ALA A 290 -31.48 -4.33 5.00
N GLU A 291 -32.39 -4.44 4.03
CA GLU A 291 -33.71 -3.83 4.15
C GLU A 291 -34.54 -4.45 5.30
N LEU A 292 -34.49 -5.77 5.45
CA LEU A 292 -35.30 -6.50 6.42
C LEU A 292 -34.71 -6.50 7.83
N HIS A 293 -33.38 -6.55 7.93
CA HIS A 293 -32.67 -6.82 9.19
C HIS A 293 -31.66 -5.73 9.57
N GLY A 294 -31.46 -4.73 8.72
CA GLY A 294 -30.40 -3.73 8.87
C GLY A 294 -29.01 -4.31 8.59
N GLN A 295 -28.01 -3.45 8.68
CA GLN A 295 -26.60 -3.78 8.40
C GLN A 295 -25.78 -4.10 9.67
N GLN A 296 -26.27 -3.69 10.84
CA GLN A 296 -25.53 -3.79 12.12
C GLN A 296 -25.75 -5.14 12.80
N ASN A 297 -25.40 -6.23 12.11
CA ASN A 297 -25.49 -7.59 12.65
C ASN A 297 -24.46 -8.53 12.02
N ILE A 298 -24.19 -9.65 12.71
CA ILE A 298 -23.17 -10.62 12.30
C ILE A 298 -23.49 -11.33 10.97
N ILE A 299 -24.76 -11.47 10.60
CA ILE A 299 -25.15 -12.11 9.35
C ILE A 299 -24.80 -11.20 8.18
N TYR A 300 -25.08 -9.90 8.29
CA TYR A 300 -24.67 -8.92 7.29
C TYR A 300 -23.14 -8.89 7.14
N VAL A 301 -22.39 -8.91 8.25
CA VAL A 301 -20.91 -9.04 8.23
C VAL A 301 -20.43 -10.26 7.45
N ILE A 302 -21.12 -11.41 7.56
CA ILE A 302 -20.76 -12.61 6.80
C ILE A 302 -21.05 -12.43 5.31
N ILE A 303 -22.20 -11.82 4.97
CA ILE A 303 -22.58 -11.54 3.57
C ILE A 303 -21.53 -10.63 2.92
N THR A 304 -21.17 -9.52 3.56
CA THR A 304 -20.16 -8.58 3.04
C THR A 304 -18.77 -9.19 3.02
N THR A 305 -18.42 -10.06 3.99
CA THR A 305 -17.15 -10.80 3.92
C THR A 305 -17.09 -11.73 2.71
N ILE A 306 -18.21 -12.35 2.32
CA ILE A 306 -18.29 -13.21 1.12
C ILE A 306 -18.15 -12.38 -0.15
N GLU A 307 -18.85 -11.24 -0.21
CA GLU A 307 -18.75 -10.26 -1.30
C GLU A 307 -17.31 -9.87 -1.58
N GLU A 308 -16.66 -9.30 -0.57
CA GLU A 308 -15.30 -8.79 -0.64
C GLU A 308 -14.28 -9.89 -0.96
N PHE A 309 -14.48 -11.09 -0.38
CA PHE A 309 -13.66 -12.25 -0.71
C PHE A 309 -13.76 -12.61 -2.20
N LEU A 310 -14.97 -12.63 -2.75
CA LEU A 310 -15.20 -12.97 -4.16
C LEU A 310 -14.59 -11.90 -5.06
N GLU A 311 -14.76 -10.63 -4.77
CA GLU A 311 -14.16 -9.55 -5.54
C GLU A 311 -12.64 -9.64 -5.58
N MET A 312 -12.00 -9.69 -4.41
CA MET A 312 -10.54 -9.84 -4.33
C MET A 312 -10.04 -11.12 -4.99
N LEU A 313 -10.78 -12.23 -4.88
CA LEU A 313 -10.43 -13.48 -5.55
C LEU A 313 -10.53 -13.35 -7.07
N GLY A 314 -11.57 -12.70 -7.58
CA GLY A 314 -11.73 -12.40 -9.00
C GLY A 314 -10.55 -11.60 -9.54
N ILE A 315 -10.14 -10.55 -8.81
CA ILE A 315 -8.96 -9.73 -9.15
C ILE A 315 -7.68 -10.58 -9.13
N ALA A 316 -7.47 -11.43 -8.11
CA ALA A 316 -6.29 -12.28 -8.02
C ALA A 316 -6.20 -13.30 -9.17
N VAL A 317 -7.32 -13.92 -9.56
CA VAL A 317 -7.40 -14.80 -10.73
C VAL A 317 -7.12 -14.03 -12.02
N PHE A 318 -7.58 -12.78 -12.12
CA PHE A 318 -7.29 -11.93 -13.28
C PHE A 318 -5.80 -11.57 -13.38
N ILE A 319 -5.15 -11.21 -12.27
CA ILE A 319 -3.69 -10.99 -12.20
C ILE A 319 -2.95 -12.24 -12.67
N TYR A 320 -3.35 -13.42 -12.20
CA TYR A 320 -2.79 -14.69 -12.67
C TYR A 320 -2.94 -14.85 -14.19
N ALA A 321 -4.13 -14.55 -14.73
CA ALA A 321 -4.40 -14.64 -16.16
C ALA A 321 -3.50 -13.71 -16.98
N LEU A 322 -3.34 -12.45 -16.55
CA LEU A 322 -2.48 -11.45 -17.20
C LEU A 322 -1.01 -11.85 -17.17
N LEU A 323 -0.49 -12.25 -15.99
CA LEU A 323 0.89 -12.69 -15.86
C LEU A 323 1.15 -13.98 -16.67
N SER A 324 0.21 -14.91 -16.68
CA SER A 324 0.29 -16.14 -17.49
C SER A 324 0.27 -15.82 -18.99
N TYR A 325 -0.55 -14.84 -19.42
CA TYR A 325 -0.59 -14.37 -20.79
C TYR A 325 0.76 -13.77 -21.21
N ILE A 326 1.30 -12.85 -20.41
CA ILE A 326 2.61 -12.21 -20.64
C ILE A 326 3.70 -13.28 -20.74
N SER A 327 3.76 -14.18 -19.76
CA SER A 327 4.78 -15.23 -19.70
C SER A 327 4.73 -16.20 -20.89
N THR A 328 3.55 -16.44 -21.47
CA THR A 328 3.37 -17.45 -22.53
C THR A 328 3.51 -16.85 -23.92
N TYR A 329 2.89 -15.69 -24.15
CA TYR A 329 2.71 -15.11 -25.48
C TYR A 329 3.63 -13.93 -25.77
N MET A 330 4.36 -13.43 -24.77
CA MET A 330 5.23 -12.25 -24.93
C MET A 330 6.70 -12.59 -24.63
N LYS A 331 7.21 -13.61 -25.33
CA LYS A 331 8.60 -14.07 -25.21
C LYS A 331 9.57 -12.91 -25.48
N GLY A 332 10.50 -12.68 -24.55
CA GLY A 332 11.51 -11.63 -24.65
C GLY A 332 11.27 -10.40 -23.77
N MET A 333 10.06 -10.22 -23.21
CA MET A 333 9.85 -9.23 -22.15
C MET A 333 10.30 -9.79 -20.80
N ALA A 334 11.58 -9.59 -20.48
CA ALA A 334 11.97 -9.48 -19.08
C ALA A 334 11.60 -8.07 -18.64
N LEU A 335 10.64 -7.91 -17.72
CA LEU A 335 10.36 -6.63 -17.08
C LEU A 335 11.62 -6.22 -16.30
N ARG A 336 12.52 -5.49 -16.94
CA ARG A 336 13.73 -4.94 -16.34
C ARG A 336 13.50 -3.46 -16.13
N ILE A 337 13.24 -3.09 -14.88
CA ILE A 337 13.23 -1.68 -14.47
C ILE A 337 14.70 -1.25 -14.43
N ASN A 338 15.18 -0.62 -15.51
CA ASN A 338 16.49 0.00 -15.57
C ASN A 338 16.33 1.49 -15.27
N ILE A 339 16.80 1.93 -14.10
CA ILE A 339 16.93 3.36 -13.81
C ILE A 339 18.22 3.82 -14.50
N ILE A 340 18.09 4.50 -15.63
CA ILE A 340 19.21 5.12 -16.34
C ILE A 340 19.45 6.49 -15.68
N ASN A 341 20.68 6.76 -15.30
CA ASN A 341 21.09 8.08 -14.84
C ASN A 341 21.50 8.91 -16.07
N ASP A 342 20.77 9.97 -16.40
CA ASP A 342 20.92 10.76 -17.64
C ASP A 342 22.30 11.44 -17.80
N ASN A 343 23.11 11.47 -16.73
CA ASN A 343 24.44 12.07 -16.75
C ASN A 343 25.46 11.37 -17.67
N LYS A 344 25.16 10.18 -18.22
CA LYS A 344 26.06 9.46 -19.15
C LYS A 344 25.80 9.72 -20.64
N GLN A 345 24.70 10.38 -21.02
CA GLN A 345 24.46 10.70 -22.44
C GLN A 345 25.12 12.01 -22.88
N ARG A 346 25.37 12.97 -21.97
CA ARG A 346 26.05 14.23 -22.34
C ARG A 346 27.55 14.08 -22.56
N GLN A 347 28.24 13.23 -21.80
CA GLN A 347 29.70 13.04 -21.95
C GLN A 347 30.12 12.38 -23.27
N ASN A 348 29.25 11.60 -23.92
CA ASN A 348 29.58 10.98 -25.22
C ASN A 348 29.28 11.89 -26.42
N ALA A 349 28.49 12.96 -26.24
CA ALA A 349 28.22 13.94 -27.29
C ALA A 349 29.34 14.99 -27.40
N GLU A 350 30.02 15.32 -26.31
CA GLU A 350 31.13 16.29 -26.27
C GLU A 350 32.49 15.70 -26.71
N LEU A 351 32.58 14.39 -26.94
CA LEU A 351 33.80 13.73 -27.46
C LEU A 351 33.79 13.56 -28.99
N LEU A 352 32.72 14.00 -29.68
CA LEU A 352 32.55 13.91 -31.14
C LEU A 352 32.31 15.27 -31.83
N THR A 353 32.49 16.37 -31.10
CA THR A 353 32.59 17.75 -31.62
C THR A 353 33.92 18.33 -31.20
#